data_AF-A0A3M0JG09-F1
#
_entry.id   AF-A0A3M0JG09-F1
#
_cell.length_a   1.000
_cell.length_b   1.000
_cell.length_c   1.000
_cell.angle_alpha   90.00
_cell.angle_beta   90.00
_cell.angle_gamma   90.00
#
_symmetry.space_group_name_H-M   'P 1'
#
loop_
_entity.id
_entity.type
_entity.pdbx_description
1 polymer ?
#
loop_
_entity_poly.entity_id
_entity_poly.type
_entity_poly.pdbx_seq_one_letter_code
_entity_poly.pdbx_strand_id
1 'polypeptide(L)'
;MQQTQWKTIEQGIQCLREMAVAEIVFSDDLTTRNPDLVPCTPVMWHKLVRLGPQEYSSALAIMKQDDTEETVLDMAKKLQAYADAVHGPMHIRIAALETHMWKLEDKIEENHKTSGRR
;
A
#
# COMPACT_ATOMS: atom_id res chain seq x y z
N MET A 1 22.00 2.15 10.84
CA MET A 1 20.53 2.37 10.84
C MET A 1 19.86 1.01 10.84
N GLN A 2 19.02 0.68 11.82
CA GLN A 2 18.21 -0.55 11.75
C GLN A 2 17.12 -0.31 10.72
N GLN A 3 17.06 -1.14 9.68
CA GLN A 3 15.93 -1.08 8.75
C GLN A 3 14.76 -1.82 9.38
N THR A 4 13.73 -1.06 9.71
CA THR A 4 12.49 -1.60 10.25
C THR A 4 11.79 -2.41 9.17
N GLN A 5 11.31 -3.60 9.52
CA GLN A 5 10.40 -4.34 8.64
C GLN A 5 9.15 -3.50 8.41
N TRP A 6 8.80 -3.26 7.14
CA TRP A 6 7.56 -2.57 6.81
C TRP A 6 6.40 -3.57 6.93
N LYS A 7 5.20 -3.06 7.24
CA LYS A 7 4.00 -3.89 7.46
C LYS A 7 2.87 -3.56 6.50
N THR A 8 2.86 -2.35 5.96
CA THR A 8 1.86 -1.88 5.00
C THR A 8 2.53 -1.41 3.72
N ILE A 9 1.77 -1.36 2.63
CA ILE A 9 2.30 -0.92 1.33
C ILE A 9 2.81 0.53 1.39
N GLU A 10 2.16 1.41 2.14
CA GLU A 10 2.59 2.79 2.35
C GLU A 10 3.95 2.85 3.05
N GLN A 11 4.17 2.00 4.06
CA GLN A 11 5.48 1.85 4.70
C GLN A 11 6.52 1.28 3.72
N GLY A 12 6.14 0.33 2.86
CA GLY A 12 6.99 -0.20 1.81
C GLY A 12 7.44 0.90 0.83
N ILE A 13 6.51 1.73 0.34
CA ILE A 13 6.80 2.88 -0.51
C ILE A 13 7.76 3.85 0.18
N GLN A 14 7.53 4.13 1.47
CA GLN A 14 8.42 4.99 2.25
C GLN A 14 9.82 4.39 2.39
N CYS A 15 9.94 3.09 2.69
CA CYS A 15 11.23 2.39 2.72
C CYS A 15 11.95 2.43 1.37
N LEU A 16 11.22 2.32 0.25
CA LEU A 16 11.81 2.42 -1.09
C LEU A 16 12.41 3.81 -1.34
N ARG A 17 11.70 4.87 -0.95
CA ARG A 17 12.20 6.26 -1.03
C ARG A 17 13.41 6.49 -0.14
N GLU A 18 13.41 5.97 1.08
CA GLU A 18 14.56 6.06 1.99
C GLU A 18 15.81 5.37 1.43
N MET A 19 15.64 4.23 0.74
CA MET A 19 16.74 3.59 0.02
C MET A 19 17.23 4.48 -1.13
N ALA A 20 16.33 5.12 -1.88
CA ALA A 20 16.72 6.05 -2.95
C ALA A 20 17.48 7.28 -2.42
N VAL A 21 17.07 7.81 -1.26
CA VAL A 21 17.81 8.89 -0.57
C VAL A 21 19.22 8.45 -0.22
N ALA A 22 19.40 7.21 0.25
CA ALA A 22 20.74 6.68 0.51
C ALA A 22 21.57 6.63 -0.79
N GLU A 23 21.01 6.11 -1.89
CA GLU A 23 21.70 6.08 -3.19
C GLU A 23 22.11 7.49 -3.66
N ILE A 24 21.24 8.50 -3.52
CA ILE A 24 21.58 9.89 -3.86
C ILE A 24 22.74 10.41 -3.01
N VAL A 25 22.71 10.17 -1.70
CA VAL A 25 23.76 10.65 -0.77
C VAL A 25 25.11 10.02 -1.05
N PHE A 26 25.13 8.76 -1.49
CA PHE A 26 26.35 8.01 -1.79
C PHE A 26 26.74 8.05 -3.29
N SER A 27 25.97 8.71 -4.15
CA SER A 27 26.28 8.92 -5.56
C SER A 27 27.16 10.14 -5.78
N ASP A 28 28.11 10.03 -6.71
CA ASP A 28 28.94 11.15 -7.17
C ASP A 28 28.15 12.13 -8.08
N ASP A 29 26.97 11.71 -8.57
CA ASP A 29 26.06 12.51 -9.40
C ASP A 29 24.93 13.11 -8.55
N LEU A 30 25.11 14.37 -8.12
CA LEU A 30 24.14 15.13 -7.33
C LEU A 30 23.09 15.87 -8.18
N THR A 31 23.01 15.62 -9.49
CA THR A 31 22.09 16.36 -10.39
C THR A 31 20.62 16.16 -10.02
N THR A 32 20.28 15.03 -9.41
CA THR A 32 18.90 14.70 -9.00
C THR A 32 18.80 14.57 -7.47
N ARG A 33 18.23 15.58 -6.82
CA ARG A 33 17.93 15.55 -5.36
C ARG A 33 16.58 14.91 -5.03
N ASN A 34 15.78 14.57 -6.05
CA ASN A 34 14.46 14.01 -5.84
C ASN A 34 14.53 12.47 -5.82
N PRO A 35 14.26 11.80 -4.67
CA PRO A 35 14.30 10.34 -4.58
C PRO A 35 13.29 9.64 -5.48
N ASP A 36 12.19 10.31 -5.85
CA ASP A 36 11.15 9.75 -6.72
C ASP A 36 11.62 9.59 -8.18
N LEU A 37 12.66 10.31 -8.60
CA LEU A 37 13.21 10.24 -9.95
C LEU A 37 14.38 9.26 -10.10
N VAL A 38 14.85 8.71 -8.98
CA VAL A 38 15.95 7.74 -8.98
C VAL A 38 15.46 6.44 -9.64
N PRO A 39 16.24 5.83 -10.54
CA PRO A 39 15.94 4.50 -11.05
C PRO A 39 15.81 3.50 -9.90
N CYS A 40 14.70 2.76 -9.87
CA CYS A 40 14.49 1.71 -8.89
C CYS A 40 15.33 0.49 -9.25
N THR A 41 16.55 0.42 -8.71
CA THR A 41 17.47 -0.66 -9.04
C THR A 41 16.93 -2.03 -8.57
N PRO A 42 17.32 -3.13 -9.23
CA PRO A 42 16.98 -4.48 -8.76
C PRO A 42 17.41 -4.73 -7.32
N VAL A 43 18.51 -4.12 -6.87
CA VAL A 43 19.01 -4.25 -5.49
C VAL A 43 18.04 -3.61 -4.49
N MET A 44 17.55 -2.40 -4.79
CA MET A 44 16.52 -1.74 -3.99
C MET A 44 15.26 -2.59 -3.90
N TRP A 45 14.82 -3.16 -5.03
CA TRP A 45 13.60 -3.97 -5.08
C TRP A 45 13.72 -5.27 -4.27
N HIS A 46 14.79 -6.04 -4.45
CA HIS A 46 15.00 -7.27 -3.67
C HIS A 46 15.03 -6.99 -2.17
N LYS A 47 15.63 -5.87 -1.78
CA LYS A 47 15.70 -5.44 -0.39
C LYS A 47 14.32 -5.05 0.15
N LEU A 48 13.50 -4.36 -0.65
CA LEU A 48 12.12 -4.06 -0.31
C LEU A 48 11.32 -5.35 -0.06
N VAL A 49 11.39 -6.32 -0.97
CA VAL A 49 10.72 -7.62 -0.84
C VAL A 49 11.14 -8.34 0.44
N ARG A 50 12.44 -8.33 0.76
CA ARG A 50 12.97 -9.00 1.96
C ARG A 50 12.56 -8.33 3.28
N LEU A 51 12.41 -7.01 3.28
CA LEU A 51 12.00 -6.25 4.46
C LEU A 51 10.49 -6.30 4.71
N GLY A 52 9.73 -6.81 3.74
CA GLY A 52 8.28 -6.84 3.79
C GLY A 52 7.69 -8.11 4.40
N PRO A 53 6.37 -8.08 4.67
CA PRO A 53 5.59 -9.26 5.02
C PRO A 53 5.61 -10.31 3.91
N GLN A 54 5.64 -11.58 4.31
CA GLN A 54 5.72 -12.71 3.37
C GLN A 54 4.50 -12.77 2.44
N GLU A 55 3.34 -12.29 2.88
CA GLU A 55 2.11 -12.29 2.08
C GLU A 55 2.24 -11.47 0.79
N TYR A 56 3.11 -10.46 0.78
CA TYR A 56 3.34 -9.60 -0.39
C TYR A 56 4.46 -10.11 -1.32
N SER A 57 5.34 -11.01 -0.84
CA SER A 57 6.55 -11.41 -1.56
C SER A 57 6.29 -11.91 -2.99
N SER A 58 5.29 -12.77 -3.18
CA SER A 58 4.98 -13.32 -4.52
C SER A 58 4.45 -12.24 -5.48
N ALA A 59 3.57 -11.35 -4.99
CA ALA A 59 3.02 -10.27 -5.80
C ALA A 59 4.12 -9.27 -6.21
N LEU A 60 5.01 -8.93 -5.29
CA LEU A 60 6.14 -8.04 -5.55
C LEU A 60 7.17 -8.66 -6.49
N ALA A 61 7.41 -9.97 -6.41
CA ALA A 61 8.29 -10.68 -7.33
C ALA A 61 7.77 -10.63 -8.77
N ILE A 62 6.45 -10.76 -8.97
CA ILE A 62 5.83 -10.65 -10.30
C ILE A 62 5.87 -9.20 -10.80
N MET A 63 5.63 -8.22 -9.92
CA MET A 63 5.52 -6.80 -10.28
C MET A 63 6.79 -6.22 -10.94
N LYS A 64 7.98 -6.70 -10.58
CA LYS A 64 9.26 -6.21 -11.14
C LYS A 64 9.78 -7.00 -12.35
N GLN A 65 9.03 -7.99 -12.86
CA GLN A 65 9.48 -8.82 -13.99
C GLN A 65 9.75 -8.04 -15.30
N ASP A 66 9.33 -6.78 -15.38
CA ASP A 66 9.64 -5.92 -16.52
C ASP A 66 11.03 -5.28 -16.33
N ASP A 67 11.92 -5.51 -17.30
CA ASP A 67 13.31 -4.98 -17.36
C ASP A 67 13.33 -3.51 -17.81
N THR A 68 12.19 -2.82 -17.74
CA THR A 68 12.11 -1.39 -17.96
C THR A 68 12.80 -0.65 -16.80
N GLU A 69 13.57 0.39 -17.17
CA GLU A 69 14.19 1.33 -16.23
C GLU A 69 13.09 2.19 -15.60
N GLU A 70 12.44 1.65 -14.58
CA GLU A 70 11.37 2.33 -13.84
C GLU A 70 11.92 3.13 -12.67
N THR A 71 11.38 4.32 -12.46
CA THR A 71 11.77 5.16 -11.33
C THR A 71 11.13 4.69 -10.04
N VAL A 72 11.64 5.16 -8.89
CA VAL A 72 11.00 4.94 -7.58
C VAL A 72 9.54 5.42 -7.58
N LEU A 73 9.22 6.51 -8.29
CA LEU A 73 7.83 6.98 -8.42
C LEU A 73 6.95 5.98 -9.17
N ASP A 74 7.45 5.39 -10.24
CA ASP A 74 6.68 4.43 -11.04
C ASP A 74 6.39 3.17 -10.22
N MET A 75 7.39 2.67 -9.50
CA MET A 75 7.21 1.55 -8.58
C MET A 75 6.27 1.89 -7.42
N ALA A 76 6.35 3.11 -6.87
CA ALA A 76 5.44 3.57 -5.83
C ALA A 76 3.98 3.60 -6.31
N LYS A 77 3.73 4.04 -7.56
CA LYS A 77 2.40 4.01 -8.17
C LYS A 77 1.90 2.58 -8.36
N LYS A 78 2.75 1.65 -8.80
CA LYS A 78 2.38 0.23 -8.93
C LYS A 78 2.02 -0.40 -7.58
N LEU A 79 2.81 -0.10 -6.55
CA LEU A 79 2.53 -0.52 -5.18
C LEU A 79 1.19 0.05 -4.69
N GLN A 80 0.94 1.34 -4.89
CA GLN A 80 -0.34 1.96 -4.52
C GLN A 80 -1.52 1.31 -5.26
N ALA A 81 -1.40 1.11 -6.57
CA ALA A 81 -2.44 0.46 -7.36
C ALA A 81 -2.73 -0.98 -6.89
N TYR A 82 -1.69 -1.71 -6.46
CA TYR A 82 -1.85 -3.02 -5.83
C TYR A 82 -2.62 -2.92 -4.50
N ALA A 83 -2.25 -1.98 -3.62
CA ALA A 83 -2.96 -1.76 -2.36
C ALA A 83 -4.44 -1.43 -2.61
N ASP A 84 -4.71 -0.51 -3.55
CA ASP A 84 -6.06 -0.08 -3.91
C ASP A 84 -6.89 -1.25 -4.48
N ALA A 85 -6.27 -2.11 -5.30
CA ALA A 85 -6.93 -3.29 -5.86
C ALA A 85 -7.24 -4.37 -4.81
N VAL A 86 -6.35 -4.57 -3.84
CA VAL A 86 -6.54 -5.54 -2.75
C VAL A 86 -7.57 -5.03 -1.73
N HIS A 87 -7.48 -3.76 -1.37
CA HIS A 87 -8.31 -3.18 -0.32
C HIS A 87 -9.66 -2.64 -0.83
N GLY A 88 -9.76 -2.24 -2.10
CA GLY A 88 -10.99 -1.68 -2.69
C GLY A 88 -12.22 -2.58 -2.52
N PRO A 89 -12.19 -3.85 -3.00
CA PRO A 89 -13.30 -4.77 -2.83
C PRO A 89 -13.65 -5.06 -1.36
N MET A 90 -12.66 -5.08 -0.47
CA MET A 90 -12.87 -5.29 0.96
C MET A 90 -13.60 -4.10 1.59
N HIS A 91 -13.18 -2.87 1.30
CA HIS A 91 -13.83 -1.66 1.81
C HIS A 91 -15.28 -1.53 1.32
N ILE A 92 -15.57 -1.85 0.06
CA ILE A 92 -16.94 -1.85 -0.46
C ILE A 92 -17.82 -2.85 0.30
N ARG A 93 -17.30 -4.03 0.62
CA ARG A 93 -18.04 -5.04 1.39
C ARG A 93 -18.29 -4.61 2.82
N ILE A 94 -17.31 -3.99 3.49
CA ILE A 94 -17.47 -3.43 4.84
C ILE A 94 -18.54 -2.33 4.82
N ALA A 95 -18.46 -1.37 3.91
CA ALA A 95 -19.42 -0.27 3.79
C ALA A 95 -20.86 -0.77 3.50
N ALA A 96 -20.99 -1.80 2.66
CA ALA A 96 -22.28 -2.44 2.41
C ALA A 96 -22.85 -3.07 3.69
N LEU A 97 -22.02 -3.79 4.46
CA LEU A 97 -22.44 -4.39 5.73
C LEU A 97 -22.85 -3.33 6.76
N GLU A 98 -22.08 -2.24 6.90
CA GLU A 98 -22.42 -1.12 7.78
C GLU A 98 -23.79 -0.51 7.40
N THR A 99 -24.03 -0.28 6.10
CA THR A 99 -25.33 0.24 5.62
C THR A 99 -26.48 -0.71 5.95
N HIS A 100 -26.25 -2.02 5.85
CA HIS A 100 -27.27 -3.02 6.21
C HIS A 100 -27.54 -3.06 7.72
N MET A 101 -26.50 -2.88 8.56
CA MET A 101 -26.65 -2.81 10.01
C MET A 101 -27.48 -1.60 10.44
N TRP A 102 -27.18 -0.42 9.90
CA TRP A 102 -27.95 0.81 10.18
C TRP A 102 -29.44 0.64 9.84
N LYS A 103 -29.74 0.05 8.67
CA LYS A 103 -31.14 -0.24 8.28
C LYS A 103 -31.83 -1.22 9.23
N LEU A 104 -31.08 -2.17 9.80
CA LEU A 104 -31.63 -3.11 10.76
C LEU A 104 -31.92 -2.42 12.09
N GLU A 105 -31.01 -1.56 12.57
CA GLU A 105 -31.18 -0.77 13.78
C GLU A 105 -32.40 0.14 13.71
N ASP A 106 -32.58 0.89 12.61
CA ASP A 106 -33.76 1.73 12.37
C ASP A 106 -35.06 0.91 12.46
N LYS A 107 -35.10 -0.27 11.81
CA LYS A 107 -36.27 -1.16 11.84
C LYS A 107 -36.55 -1.71 13.23
N ILE A 108 -35.52 -2.01 14.01
CA ILE A 108 -35.67 -2.47 15.40
C ILE A 108 -36.26 -1.34 16.25
N GLU A 109 -35.79 -0.11 16.08
CA GLU A 109 -36.32 1.04 16.81
C GLU A 109 -37.80 1.32 16.47
N GLU A 110 -38.16 1.24 15.18
CA GLU A 110 -39.55 1.40 14.73
C GLU A 110 -40.49 0.33 15.32
N ASN A 111 -40.03 -0.93 15.34
CA ASN A 111 -40.79 -2.05 15.92
C ASN A 111 -41.04 -1.88 17.43
N HIS A 112 -40.09 -1.30 18.17
CA HIS A 112 -40.26 -0.98 19.59
C HIS A 112 -41.29 0.15 19.81
N LYS A 113 -41.24 1.20 19.00
CA LYS A 113 -42.22 2.32 19.07
C LYS A 113 -43.65 1.87 18.75
N THR A 114 -43.79 0.94 17.80
CA THR A 114 -45.11 0.43 17.37
C THR A 114 -45.66 -0.64 18.31
N SER A 115 -44.82 -1.45 18.95
CA SER A 115 -45.24 -2.46 19.93
C SER A 115 -45.64 -1.86 21.29
N GLY A 116 -45.05 -0.72 21.69
CA GLY A 116 -45.44 -0.01 22.92
C GLY A 116 -46.72 0.83 22.83
N ARG A 117 -47.36 0.88 21.65
CA ARG A 117 -48.62 1.61 21.40
C ARG A 117 -49.86 0.70 21.32
N ARG A 118 -49.72 -0.61 21.50
CA ARG A 118 -50.83 -1.57 21.53
C ARG A 118 -51.22 -1.96 22.94
#